data_AF-A0A3G8M102-F1
#
_entry.id   AF-A0A3G8M102-F1
#
_cell.length_a   1.000
_cell.length_b   1.000
_cell.length_c   1.000
_cell.angle_alpha   90.00
_cell.angle_beta   90.00
_cell.angle_gamma   90.00
#
_symmetry.space_group_name_H-M   'P 1'
#
loop_
_entity.id
_entity.type
_entity.pdbx_description
1 polymer ?
#
loop_
_entity_poly.entity_id
_entity_poly.type
_entity_poly.pdbx_seq_one_letter_code
_entity_poly.pdbx_strand_id
1 'polypeptide(L)' 'MMCDLARERKRIDSILAEAMNQNSVRSSIDEVELAGYGLAALRSHYALTCPDECMRKRCDEFAALIALTRRAQQHALHAL' A
#
# COMPACT_ATOMS: atom_id res chain seq x y z
N MET A 1 -8.10 12.78 18.70
CA MET A 1 -7.02 11.82 18.38
C MET A 1 -7.68 10.46 18.15
N MET A 2 -8.21 10.23 16.95
CA MET A 2 -8.65 8.90 16.53
C MET A 2 -8.64 8.93 15.00
N CYS A 3 -7.67 8.24 14.40
CA CYS A 3 -7.77 7.90 13.01
C CYS A 3 -8.94 6.92 12.91
N ASP A 4 -10.08 7.37 12.40
CA ASP A 4 -11.26 6.53 12.20
C ASP A 4 -11.01 5.66 10.97
N LEU A 5 -9.94 4.85 11.04
CA LEU A 5 -9.43 4.03 9.95
C LEU A 5 -10.53 3.12 9.41
N ALA A 6 -11.48 2.69 10.23
CA ALA A 6 -12.61 1.89 9.80
C ALA A 6 -13.52 2.66 8.83
N ARG A 7 -13.79 3.93 9.12
CA ARG A 7 -14.59 4.82 8.26
C ARG A 7 -13.86 5.21 6.99
N GLU A 8 -12.56 5.50 7.10
CA GLU A 8 -11.73 5.94 5.99
C GLU A 8 -11.08 4.77 5.21
N ARG A 9 -11.30 3.52 5.63
CA ARG A 9 -10.61 2.33 5.09
C ARG A 9 -10.66 2.25 3.58
N LYS A 10 -11.84 2.44 3.00
CA LYS A 10 -12.03 2.37 1.54
C LYS A 10 -11.19 3.42 0.81
N ARG A 11 -11.12 4.62 1.36
CA ARG A 11 -10.34 5.72 0.78
C ARG A 11 -8.84 5.46 0.89
N ILE A 12 -8.40 5.02 2.07
CA ILE A 12 -7.01 4.64 2.32
C ILE A 12 -6.59 3.51 1.37
N ASP A 13 -7.40 2.46 1.24
CA ASP A 13 -7.11 1.33 0.34
C ASP A 13 -7.04 1.78 -1.12
N SER A 14 -7.88 2.75 -1.54
CA SER A 14 -7.83 3.35 -2.88
C SER A 14 -6.53 4.13 -3.11
N ILE A 15 -6.09 4.94 -2.15
CA ILE A 15 -4.84 5.70 -2.23
C ILE A 15 -3.65 4.74 -2.32
N LEU A 16 -3.64 3.69 -1.50
CA LEU A 16 -2.57 2.68 -1.50
C LEU A 16 -2.56 1.88 -2.81
N ALA A 17 -3.72 1.47 -3.31
CA ALA A 17 -3.83 0.78 -4.58
C ALA A 17 -3.33 1.63 -5.74
N GLU A 18 -3.65 2.93 -5.76
CA GLU A 18 -3.16 3.85 -6.77
C GLU A 18 -1.64 3.99 -6.68
N ALA A 19 -1.12 4.33 -5.49
CA ALA A 19 0.31 4.54 -5.26
C ALA A 19 1.16 3.31 -5.64
N MET A 20 0.71 2.11 -5.27
CA MET A 20 1.46 0.88 -5.54
C MET A 20 1.28 0.37 -6.98
N ASN A 21 0.31 0.87 -7.75
CA ASN A 21 0.12 0.50 -9.16
C ASN A 21 0.63 1.56 -10.15
N GLN A 22 1.32 2.60 -9.68
CA GLN A 22 2.00 3.55 -10.56
C GLN A 22 3.10 2.86 -11.38
N ASN A 23 3.32 3.33 -12.61
CA ASN A 23 4.17 2.67 -13.62
C ASN A 23 5.58 2.29 -13.11
N SER A 24 6.17 3.08 -12.20
CA SER A 24 7.50 2.81 -11.63
C SER A 24 7.56 1.61 -10.69
N VAL A 25 6.47 1.29 -9.99
CA VAL A 25 6.41 0.22 -8.98
C VAL A 25 5.36 -0.85 -9.26
N ARG A 26 4.66 -0.74 -10.38
CA ARG A 26 3.59 -1.66 -10.79
C ARG A 26 4.04 -3.12 -10.85
N SER A 27 5.31 -3.40 -11.15
CA SER A 27 5.89 -4.74 -11.18
C SER A 27 6.69 -5.11 -9.93
N SER A 28 6.89 -4.18 -8.99
CA SER A 28 7.67 -4.46 -7.78
C SER A 28 6.95 -5.47 -6.88
N ILE A 29 7.73 -6.37 -6.30
CA ILE A 29 7.31 -7.35 -5.28
C ILE A 29 8.04 -7.14 -3.95
N ASP A 30 8.84 -6.07 -3.85
CA ASP A 30 9.53 -5.68 -2.64
C ASP A 30 8.54 -4.94 -1.73
N GLU A 31 8.22 -5.56 -0.60
CA GLU A 31 7.25 -5.04 0.36
C GLU A 31 7.71 -3.73 0.99
N VAL A 32 9.01 -3.55 1.23
CA VAL A 32 9.57 -2.33 1.82
C VAL A 32 9.46 -1.18 0.83
N GLU A 33 9.78 -1.44 -0.44
CA GLU A 33 9.63 -0.46 -1.50
C GLU A 33 8.16 -0.02 -1.63
N LEU A 34 7.24 -0.99 -1.75
CA LEU A 34 5.81 -0.73 -1.88
C LEU A 34 5.25 0.07 -0.68
N ALA A 35 5.61 -0.32 0.54
CA ALA A 35 5.21 0.39 1.75
C ALA A 35 5.74 1.84 1.78
N GLY A 36 6.94 2.08 1.27
CA GLY A 36 7.52 3.41 1.12
C GLY A 36 6.68 4.33 0.24
N TYR A 37 6.26 3.85 -0.94
CA TYR A 37 5.38 4.61 -1.83
C TYR A 37 4.00 4.84 -1.22
N GLY A 38 3.43 3.82 -0.58
CA GLY A 38 2.16 3.95 0.15
C GLY A 38 2.23 5.00 1.25
N LEU A 39 3.32 5.04 2.02
CA LEU A 39 3.50 5.99 3.11
C LEU A 39 3.65 7.43 2.60
N ALA A 40 4.38 7.64 1.50
CA ALA A 40 4.47 8.95 0.86
C ALA A 40 3.09 9.46 0.41
N ALA A 41 2.28 8.57 -0.16
CA ALA A 41 0.91 8.91 -0.56
C ALA A 41 0.02 9.23 0.65
N LEU A 42 0.01 8.39 1.70
CA LEU A 42 -0.80 8.65 2.89
C LEU A 42 -0.41 9.94 3.62
N ARG A 43 0.89 10.24 3.74
CA ARG A 43 1.35 11.50 4.34
C ARG A 43 0.80 12.73 3.62
N SER A 44 0.66 12.67 2.30
CA SER A 44 0.09 13.77 1.51
C SER A 44 -1.37 14.07 1.86
N HIS A 45 -2.10 13.11 2.44
CA HIS A 45 -3.51 13.25 2.81
C HIS A 45 -3.77 13.33 4.32
N TYR A 46 -2.93 12.67 5.13
CA TYR A 46 -3.22 12.39 6.53
C TYR A 46 -2.10 12.82 7.51
N ALA A 47 -1.01 13.45 7.07
CA ALA A 47 0.11 13.80 7.96
C ALA A 47 -0.28 14.67 9.18
N LEU A 48 -1.33 15.48 9.07
CA LEU A 48 -1.80 16.34 10.16
C LEU A 48 -2.84 15.67 11.08
N THR A 49 -3.40 14.53 10.66
CA THR A 49 -4.57 13.91 11.31
C THR A 49 -4.34 12.47 11.76
N CYS A 50 -3.26 11.83 11.28
CA CYS A 50 -2.90 10.46 11.61
C CYS A 50 -1.40 10.37 11.96
N PRO A 51 -1.03 9.69 13.06
CA PRO A 51 0.36 9.41 13.36
C PRO A 51 1.03 8.56 12.26
N ASP A 52 2.30 8.84 11.99
CA ASP A 52 3.11 8.11 11.00
C ASP A 52 3.16 6.60 11.25
N GLU A 53 3.23 6.18 12.51
CA GLU A 53 3.22 4.75 12.89
C GLU A 53 1.95 4.04 12.40
N CYS A 54 0.80 4.72 12.52
CA CYS A 54 -0.49 4.18 12.12
C CYS A 54 -0.60 4.06 10.59
N MET A 55 -0.14 5.09 9.86
CA MET A 55 -0.04 5.04 8.40
C MET A 55 0.91 3.95 7.94
N ARG A 56 2.08 3.83 8.59
CA ARG A 56 3.10 2.84 8.25
C ARG A 56 2.57 1.41 8.39
N LYS A 57 1.93 1.10 9.53
CA LYS A 57 1.33 -0.22 9.74
C LYS A 57 0.35 -0.59 8.62
N ARG A 58 -0.49 0.36 8.18
CA ARG A 58 -1.44 0.11 7.09
C ARG A 58 -0.75 -0.08 5.74
N CYS A 59 0.29 0.69 5.46
CA CYS A 59 1.12 0.53 4.26
C CYS A 59 1.78 -0.85 4.22
N ASP A 60 2.36 -1.30 5.34
CA ASP A 60 3.05 -2.60 5.43
C ASP A 60 2.07 -3.76 5.17
N GLU A 61 0.89 -3.73 5.82
CA GLU A 61 -0.17 -4.72 5.61
C GLU A 61 -0.62 -4.79 4.13
N PHE A 62 -0.81 -3.63 3.50
CA PHE A 62 -1.27 -3.57 2.11
C PHE A 62 -0.17 -3.97 1.12
N ALA A 63 1.08 -3.57 1.38
CA ALA A 63 2.24 -3.94 0.58
C ALA A 63 2.45 -5.46 0.55
N ALA A 64 2.34 -6.12 1.70
CA ALA A 64 2.41 -7.58 1.80
C ALA A 64 1.34 -8.28 0.93
N LEU A 65 0.10 -7.77 0.93
CA LEU A 65 -0.99 -8.30 0.10
C LEU A 65 -0.72 -8.15 -1.40
N ILE A 66 -0.19 -6.99 -1.82
CA ILE A 66 0.14 -6.72 -3.22
C ILE A 66 1.32 -7.57 -3.67
N ALA A 67 2.39 -7.65 -2.86
CA ALA A 67 3.54 -8.47 -3.16
C ALA A 67 3.16 -9.96 -3.30
N LEU A 68 2.34 -10.48 -2.37
CA LEU A 68 1.82 -11.84 -2.45
C LEU A 68 1.01 -12.08 -3.74
N THR A 69 0.10 -11.16 -4.06
CA THR A 69 -0.74 -11.25 -5.26
C THR A 69 0.10 -11.26 -6.54
N ARG A 70 1.10 -10.38 -6.61
CA ARG A 70 2.01 -10.27 -7.76
C ARG A 70 2.90 -11.50 -7.91
N ARG A 71 3.44 -12.03 -6.80
CA ARG A 71 4.21 -13.29 -6.80
C ARG A 71 3.35 -14.43 -7.35
N ALA A 72 2.10 -14.55 -6.89
CA ALA A 72 1.16 -15.56 -7.39
C ALA A 72 0.87 -15.41 -8.90
N GLN A 73 0.69 -14.17 -9.38
CA GLN A 73 0.50 -13.88 -10.80
C GLN A 73 1.72 -14.23 -11.66
N GLN A 74 2.93 -13.91 -11.18
CA GLN A 74 4.18 -14.27 -11.86
C GLN A 74 4.34 -15.79 -11.98
N HIS A 75 4.04 -16.53 -10.91
CA HIS A 75 4.09 -17.99 -10.92
C HIS A 75 3.05 -18.59 -11.88
N ALA A 76 1.83 -18.05 -11.92
CA ALA A 76 0.80 -18.50 -12.84
C ALA A 76 1.15 -18.22 -14.31
N LEU A 77 1.81 -17.09 -14.60
CA LEU A 77 2.25 -16.74 -15.95
C LEU A 77 3.39 -17.63 -16.46
N HIS A 78 4.31 -18.04 -15.58
CA HIS A 78 5.43 -18.93 -15.93
C HIS A 78 5.07 -20.42 -15.97
N ALA A 79 3.87 -20.79 -15.54
CA ALA A 79 3.38 -22.18 -15.57
C ALA A 79 2.64 -22.54 -16.88
N LEU A 80 2.52 -21.58 -17.81
CA LEU A 80 1.95 -21.72 -19.15
C LEU A 80 3.08 -21.80 -20.19
#